data_AF-A0A9X0HK72-F1
#
_entry.id   AF-A0A9X0HK72-F1
#
_cell.length_a   1.000
_cell.length_b   1.000
_cell.length_c   1.000
_cell.angle_alpha   90.00
_cell.angle_beta   90.00
_cell.angle_gamma   90.00
#
_symmetry.space_group_name_H-M   'P 1'
#
loop_
_entity.id
_entity.type
_entity.pdbx_description
1 polymer ?
#
loop_
_entity_poly.entity_id
_entity_poly.type
_entity_poly.pdbx_seq_one_letter_code
_entity_poly.pdbx_strand_id
1 'polypeptide(L)'
;MKKLLFSAAALPNRAIDAAWLLFRLHLGLSIADGAGLPKLTNLAAVASAQVPGPPDWFVQQVAGLGFTFPSPYFWAGAAVWGEFVGGLLIALGLFTRWSALQLAFQFFVVAFLWYEDPSPITGMYFQQLLFWAFVVITAVGPGRYSLDYWLLRRNSTNVQQQPTVVLPKPQVATAALACLLLAATACLAGTVHSDLFIEPSKQFVLGGSQGGSFRVVAYNKGKVSVEVKERPQGGGIFGRATLQPGKRASLQFMAGSAAVLLNSSTNQQANLALTITRGERLSMTSEPVGQLRKVE
;
A
#
# COMPACT_ATOMS: atom_id res chain seq x y z
N MET A 1 25.29 -4.72 -25.91
CA MET A 1 23.98 -4.71 -25.22
C MET A 1 23.57 -6.08 -24.64
N LYS A 2 23.74 -7.21 -25.36
CA LYS A 2 23.40 -8.57 -24.84
C LYS A 2 24.01 -8.91 -23.46
N LYS A 3 25.25 -8.49 -23.19
CA LYS A 3 25.91 -8.73 -21.89
C LYS A 3 25.23 -8.00 -20.72
N LEU A 4 24.58 -6.86 -20.94
CA LEU A 4 24.03 -6.08 -19.84
C LEU A 4 22.75 -6.72 -19.32
N LEU A 5 21.83 -7.07 -20.22
CA LEU A 5 20.49 -7.59 -19.90
C LEU A 5 20.49 -9.01 -19.32
N PHE A 6 21.51 -9.81 -19.61
CA PHE A 6 21.64 -11.18 -19.12
C PHE A 6 22.83 -11.36 -18.16
N SER A 7 23.33 -10.28 -17.55
CA SER A 7 24.40 -10.37 -16.54
C SER A 7 23.86 -10.47 -15.12
N ALA A 8 24.49 -11.34 -14.35
CA ALA A 8 24.36 -11.42 -12.91
C ALA A 8 25.74 -11.29 -12.27
N ALA A 9 25.91 -10.29 -11.40
CA ALA A 9 27.14 -10.08 -10.64
C ALA A 9 26.83 -10.10 -9.14
N ALA A 10 27.79 -10.57 -8.35
CA ALA A 10 27.72 -10.48 -6.91
C ALA A 10 28.01 -9.04 -6.46
N LEU A 11 27.28 -8.55 -5.45
CA LEU A 11 27.56 -7.25 -4.85
C LEU A 11 28.77 -7.34 -3.90
N PRO A 12 29.37 -6.21 -3.47
CA PRO A 12 30.67 -6.18 -2.80
C PRO A 12 30.75 -7.04 -1.54
N ASN A 13 29.65 -7.17 -0.79
CA ASN A 13 29.60 -8.03 0.40
C ASN A 13 28.23 -8.70 0.57
N ARG A 14 28.20 -9.72 1.43
CA ARG A 14 27.01 -10.56 1.67
C ARG A 14 25.84 -9.80 2.30
N ALA A 15 26.12 -8.79 3.13
CA ALA A 15 25.09 -7.98 3.76
C ALA A 15 24.35 -7.12 2.72
N ILE A 16 25.09 -6.52 1.78
CA ILE A 16 24.52 -5.78 0.65
C ILE A 16 23.71 -6.73 -0.25
N ASP A 17 24.23 -7.93 -0.57
CA ASP A 17 23.46 -8.92 -1.34
C ASP A 17 22.17 -9.34 -0.63
N ALA A 18 22.19 -9.49 0.69
CA ALA A 18 21.00 -9.83 1.48
C ALA A 18 19.99 -8.68 1.52
N ALA A 19 20.45 -7.44 1.75
CA ALA A 19 19.59 -6.26 1.69
C ALA A 19 18.97 -6.08 0.29
N TRP A 20 19.76 -6.32 -0.76
CA TRP A 20 19.32 -6.26 -2.15
C TRP A 20 18.29 -7.36 -2.48
N LEU A 21 18.47 -8.57 -1.96
CA LEU A 21 17.46 -9.63 -2.05
C LEU A 21 16.16 -9.20 -1.39
N LEU A 22 16.20 -8.70 -0.16
CA LEU A 22 15.01 -8.29 0.58
C LEU A 22 14.27 -7.16 -0.13
N PHE A 23 15.02 -6.18 -0.66
CA PHE A 23 14.46 -5.09 -1.46
C PHE A 23 13.74 -5.61 -2.71
N ARG A 24 14.39 -6.48 -3.50
CA ARG A 24 13.77 -7.08 -4.70
C ARG A 24 12.59 -7.96 -4.37
N LEU A 25 12.69 -8.78 -3.32
CA LEU A 25 11.64 -9.67 -2.86
C LEU A 25 10.41 -8.85 -2.46
N HIS A 26 10.60 -7.85 -1.61
CA HIS A 26 9.51 -6.99 -1.17
C HIS A 26 8.87 -6.24 -2.33
N LEU A 27 9.64 -5.58 -3.20
CA LEU A 27 9.08 -4.85 -4.34
C LEU A 27 8.39 -5.77 -5.35
N GLY A 28 9.01 -6.88 -5.71
CA GLY A 28 8.46 -7.84 -6.66
C GLY A 28 7.16 -8.48 -6.16
N LEU A 29 7.09 -8.85 -4.88
CA LEU A 29 5.85 -9.34 -4.28
C LEU A 29 4.80 -8.23 -4.13
N SER A 30 5.21 -7.01 -3.74
CA SER A 30 4.28 -5.89 -3.57
C SER A 30 3.62 -5.49 -4.89
N ILE A 31 4.35 -5.52 -6.01
CA ILE A 31 3.74 -5.23 -7.32
C ILE A 31 2.87 -6.39 -7.81
N ALA A 32 3.31 -7.63 -7.61
CA ALA A 32 2.55 -8.80 -8.00
C ALA A 32 1.22 -8.88 -7.24
N ASP A 33 1.23 -8.62 -5.94
CA ASP A 33 0.04 -8.66 -5.08
C ASP A 33 -0.79 -7.37 -5.14
N GLY A 34 -0.16 -6.20 -5.15
CA GLY A 34 -0.85 -4.91 -5.06
C GLY A 34 -1.40 -4.39 -6.38
N ALA A 35 -0.80 -4.76 -7.52
CA ALA A 35 -1.22 -4.29 -8.84
C ALA A 35 -1.66 -5.43 -9.77
N GLY A 36 -0.83 -6.49 -9.88
CA GLY A 36 -1.08 -7.58 -10.81
C GLY A 36 -2.26 -8.46 -10.42
N LEU A 37 -2.21 -9.06 -9.23
CA LEU A 37 -3.17 -10.06 -8.76
C LEU A 37 -4.62 -9.52 -8.71
N PRO A 38 -4.93 -8.30 -8.24
CA PRO A 38 -6.29 -7.78 -8.21
C PRO A 38 -6.86 -7.59 -9.63
N LYS A 39 -6.00 -7.30 -10.62
CA LYS A 39 -6.40 -7.23 -12.03
C LYS A 39 -6.57 -8.63 -12.63
N LEU A 40 -5.80 -9.61 -12.16
CA LEU A 40 -5.93 -11.04 -12.52
C LEU A 40 -7.13 -11.76 -11.87
N THR A 41 -7.55 -11.39 -10.66
CA THR A 41 -8.71 -12.00 -10.01
C THR A 41 -10.01 -11.48 -10.61
N ASN A 42 -10.03 -10.23 -11.08
CA ASN A 42 -11.11 -9.74 -11.94
C ASN A 42 -11.16 -10.49 -13.28
N LEU A 43 -10.01 -10.93 -13.81
CA LEU A 43 -9.91 -11.88 -14.93
C LEU A 43 -10.50 -13.28 -14.60
N ALA A 44 -10.36 -13.76 -13.36
CA ALA A 44 -10.92 -15.05 -12.91
C ALA A 44 -12.41 -14.99 -12.51
N ALA A 45 -12.90 -13.82 -12.08
CA ALA A 45 -14.33 -13.59 -11.82
C ALA A 45 -15.14 -13.46 -13.12
N VAL A 46 -14.49 -13.13 -14.24
CA VAL A 46 -15.04 -13.18 -15.61
C VAL A 46 -14.89 -14.60 -16.20
N ALA A 47 -15.11 -15.63 -15.38
CA ALA A 47 -15.14 -17.04 -15.83
C ALA A 47 -16.48 -17.47 -16.44
N SER A 48 -17.47 -16.57 -16.52
CA SER A 48 -18.81 -16.84 -17.07
C SER A 48 -19.10 -16.19 -18.42
N ALA A 49 -18.16 -15.45 -19.02
CA ALA A 49 -18.28 -14.94 -20.37
C ALA A 49 -16.97 -15.08 -21.13
N GLN A 50 -17.08 -15.67 -22.32
CA GLN A 50 -16.05 -15.93 -23.33
C GLN A 50 -14.91 -14.89 -23.35
N VAL A 51 -13.67 -15.39 -23.15
CA VAL A 51 -12.34 -14.74 -23.23
C VAL A 51 -11.83 -14.12 -21.91
N PRO A 52 -10.77 -14.70 -21.29
CA PRO A 52 -10.08 -14.07 -20.16
C PRO A 52 -9.44 -12.74 -20.60
N GLY A 53 -9.98 -11.62 -20.15
CA GLY A 53 -9.48 -10.27 -20.46
C GLY A 53 -9.29 -9.36 -19.23
N PRO A 54 -8.34 -8.40 -19.29
CA PRO A 54 -8.15 -7.37 -18.26
C PRO A 54 -9.46 -6.60 -17.97
N PRO A 55 -9.62 -6.00 -16.77
CA PRO A 55 -10.87 -5.32 -16.42
C PRO A 55 -11.14 -4.11 -17.32
N ASP A 56 -12.41 -3.88 -17.66
CA ASP A 56 -12.84 -2.87 -18.66
C ASP A 56 -12.33 -1.46 -18.37
N TRP A 57 -12.33 -1.03 -17.10
CA TRP A 57 -11.82 0.29 -16.72
C TRP A 57 -10.33 0.45 -17.08
N PHE A 58 -9.55 -0.63 -16.97
CA PHE A 58 -8.13 -0.62 -17.29
C PHE A 58 -7.91 -0.64 -18.80
N VAL A 59 -8.75 -1.38 -19.53
CA VAL A 59 -8.77 -1.37 -21.01
C VAL A 59 -9.08 0.04 -21.52
N GLN A 60 -10.06 0.72 -20.94
CA GLN A 60 -10.41 2.09 -21.29
C GLN A 60 -9.27 3.07 -20.96
N GLN A 61 -8.59 2.87 -19.83
CA GLN A 61 -7.41 3.66 -19.46
C GLN A 61 -6.28 3.52 -20.49
N VAL A 62 -5.98 2.28 -20.90
CA VAL A 62 -4.96 1.97 -21.92
C VAL A 62 -5.37 2.52 -23.29
N ALA A 63 -6.65 2.44 -23.65
CA ALA A 63 -7.18 3.05 -24.87
C ALA A 63 -7.04 4.58 -24.87
N GLY A 64 -7.35 5.24 -23.74
CA GLY A 64 -7.21 6.69 -23.57
C GLY A 64 -5.77 7.20 -23.71
N LEU A 65 -4.78 6.34 -23.41
CA LEU A 65 -3.36 6.60 -23.65
C LEU A 65 -2.92 6.43 -25.12
N GLY A 66 -3.82 6.00 -26.01
CA GLY A 66 -3.54 5.80 -27.43
C GLY A 66 -3.03 4.40 -27.79
N PHE A 67 -2.98 3.45 -26.85
CA PHE A 67 -2.61 2.05 -27.11
C PHE A 67 -3.78 1.27 -27.74
N THR A 68 -4.14 1.63 -28.97
CA THR A 68 -5.33 1.10 -29.67
C THR A 68 -5.02 -0.04 -30.64
N PHE A 69 -3.78 -0.16 -31.12
CA PHE A 69 -3.35 -1.24 -32.02
C PHE A 69 -2.27 -2.12 -31.35
N PRO A 70 -2.38 -3.46 -31.33
CA PRO A 70 -3.34 -4.31 -32.05
C PRO A 70 -4.74 -4.37 -31.41
N SER A 71 -4.86 -4.16 -30.10
CA SER A 71 -6.10 -3.82 -29.41
C SER A 71 -5.79 -3.28 -28.00
N PRO A 72 -6.66 -2.44 -27.40
CA PRO A 72 -6.50 -2.03 -26.00
C PRO A 72 -6.50 -3.21 -25.03
N TYR A 73 -7.29 -4.25 -25.30
CA TYR A 73 -7.33 -5.49 -24.52
C TYR A 73 -6.00 -6.24 -24.52
N PHE A 74 -5.31 -6.27 -25.67
CA PHE A 74 -3.99 -6.89 -25.77
C PHE A 74 -2.98 -6.16 -24.87
N TRP A 75 -2.90 -4.83 -24.97
CA TRP A 75 -1.98 -4.02 -24.18
C TRP A 75 -2.30 -4.05 -22.68
N ALA A 76 -3.58 -3.95 -22.32
CA ALA A 76 -4.02 -4.08 -20.95
C ALA A 76 -3.72 -5.49 -20.40
N GLY A 77 -3.90 -6.55 -21.19
CA GLY A 77 -3.56 -7.91 -20.79
C GLY A 77 -2.05 -8.08 -20.56
N ALA A 78 -1.24 -7.57 -21.49
CA ALA A 78 0.22 -7.58 -21.38
C ALA A 78 0.71 -6.81 -20.15
N ALA A 79 0.07 -5.67 -19.83
CA ALA A 79 0.40 -4.86 -18.66
C ALA A 79 0.04 -5.55 -17.34
N VAL A 80 -1.12 -6.22 -17.26
CA VAL A 80 -1.54 -6.99 -16.07
C VAL A 80 -0.61 -8.18 -15.84
N TRP A 81 -0.34 -8.96 -16.89
CA TRP A 81 0.58 -10.09 -16.81
C TRP A 81 2.01 -9.64 -16.51
N GLY A 82 2.43 -8.49 -17.05
CA GLY A 82 3.69 -7.85 -16.74
C GLY A 82 3.81 -7.50 -15.25
N GLU A 83 2.81 -6.84 -14.66
CA GLU A 83 2.77 -6.54 -13.23
C GLU A 83 2.86 -7.79 -12.36
N PHE A 84 2.09 -8.82 -12.69
CA PHE A 84 2.06 -10.04 -11.90
C PHE A 84 3.31 -10.90 -12.09
N VAL A 85 3.54 -11.40 -13.30
CA VAL A 85 4.66 -12.30 -13.59
C VAL A 85 5.98 -11.56 -13.50
N GLY A 86 6.07 -10.33 -14.00
CA GLY A 86 7.27 -9.50 -13.87
C GLY A 86 7.62 -9.23 -12.40
N GLY A 87 6.64 -9.00 -11.55
CA GLY A 87 6.82 -8.89 -10.10
C GLY A 87 7.41 -10.15 -9.47
N LEU A 88 6.82 -11.31 -9.75
CA LEU A 88 7.32 -12.61 -9.27
C LEU A 88 8.73 -12.92 -9.79
N LEU A 89 8.99 -12.61 -11.06
CA LEU A 89 10.31 -12.78 -11.68
C LEU A 89 11.38 -11.91 -10.99
N ILE A 90 11.08 -10.65 -10.66
CA ILE A 90 11.99 -9.79 -9.89
C ILE A 90 12.23 -10.34 -8.48
N ALA A 91 11.17 -10.80 -7.82
CA ALA A 91 11.22 -11.34 -6.47
C ALA A 91 12.16 -12.57 -6.40
N LEU A 92 12.01 -13.50 -7.34
CA LEU A 92 12.85 -14.70 -7.46
C LEU A 92 14.24 -14.38 -8.05
N GLY A 93 14.38 -13.24 -8.72
CA GLY A 93 15.59 -12.86 -9.43
C GLY A 93 15.81 -13.71 -10.69
N LEU A 94 14.77 -13.89 -11.51
CA LEU A 94 14.80 -14.59 -12.79
C LEU A 94 14.44 -13.61 -13.92
N PHE A 95 15.25 -13.55 -14.99
CA PHE A 95 15.17 -12.53 -16.04
C PHE A 95 15.06 -11.10 -15.48
N THR A 96 15.76 -10.83 -14.38
CA THR A 96 15.49 -9.69 -13.48
C THR A 96 15.56 -8.34 -14.18
N ARG A 97 16.57 -8.15 -15.05
CA ARG A 97 16.75 -6.88 -15.77
C ARG A 97 15.68 -6.67 -16.83
N TRP A 98 15.20 -7.73 -17.47
CA TRP A 98 14.12 -7.65 -18.45
C TRP A 98 12.78 -7.34 -17.78
N SER A 99 12.47 -8.07 -16.71
CA SER A 99 11.26 -7.84 -15.92
C SER A 99 11.23 -6.44 -15.31
N ALA A 100 12.35 -5.98 -14.75
CA ALA A 100 12.45 -4.63 -14.19
C ALA A 100 12.36 -3.55 -15.27
N LEU A 101 12.97 -3.74 -16.45
CA LEU A 101 12.87 -2.77 -17.55
C LEU A 101 11.43 -2.63 -18.06
N GLN A 102 10.72 -3.74 -18.21
CA GLN A 102 9.32 -3.75 -18.62
C GLN A 102 8.44 -3.02 -17.59
N LEU A 103 8.61 -3.31 -16.29
CA LEU A 103 7.86 -2.60 -15.23
C LEU A 103 8.25 -1.13 -15.14
N ALA A 104 9.53 -0.77 -15.32
CA ALA A 104 9.96 0.62 -15.37
C ALA A 104 9.23 1.38 -16.50
N PHE A 105 9.10 0.78 -17.69
CA PHE A 105 8.35 1.39 -18.78
C PHE A 105 6.88 1.61 -18.42
N GLN A 106 6.22 0.61 -17.82
CA GLN A 106 4.82 0.71 -17.43
C GLN A 106 4.57 1.81 -16.37
N PHE A 107 5.43 1.85 -15.35
CA PHE A 107 5.33 2.86 -14.31
C PHE A 107 5.74 4.25 -14.79
N PHE A 108 6.60 4.36 -15.81
CA PHE A 108 6.87 5.63 -16.49
C PHE A 108 5.60 6.17 -17.18
N VAL A 109 4.93 5.34 -17.98
CA VAL A 109 3.71 5.73 -18.69
C VAL A 109 2.64 6.19 -17.70
N VAL A 110 2.41 5.41 -16.64
CA VAL A 110 1.42 5.75 -15.61
C VAL A 110 1.81 7.02 -14.87
N ALA A 111 3.06 7.13 -14.38
CA ALA A 111 3.48 8.20 -13.50
C ALA A 111 3.66 9.57 -14.18
N PHE A 112 3.95 9.59 -15.49
CA PHE A 112 4.33 10.81 -16.20
C PHE A 112 3.48 11.14 -17.43
N LEU A 113 2.86 10.15 -18.07
CA LEU A 113 2.09 10.38 -19.31
C LEU A 113 0.58 10.32 -19.09
N TRP A 114 0.11 9.56 -18.11
CA TRP A 114 -1.33 9.37 -17.88
C TRP A 114 -1.98 10.46 -17.02
N TYR A 115 -1.26 10.99 -16.04
CA TYR A 115 -1.84 11.91 -15.06
C TYR A 115 -1.91 13.34 -15.60
N GLU A 116 -3.08 13.99 -15.46
CA GLU A 116 -3.38 15.29 -16.05
C GLU A 116 -2.58 16.46 -15.45
N ASP A 117 -2.02 16.30 -14.25
CA ASP A 117 -1.10 17.27 -13.62
C ASP A 117 0.20 16.57 -13.16
N PRO A 118 1.06 16.15 -14.11
CA PRO A 118 2.25 15.37 -13.79
C PRO A 118 3.31 16.30 -13.21
N SER A 119 3.16 16.66 -11.93
CA SER A 119 4.27 17.20 -11.16
C SER A 119 5.41 16.17 -11.22
N PRO A 120 6.57 16.51 -11.81
CA PRO A 120 7.62 15.55 -12.13
C PRO A 120 8.29 14.95 -10.88
N ILE A 121 8.03 15.52 -9.70
CA ILE A 121 8.66 15.14 -8.43
C ILE A 121 7.63 14.65 -7.39
N THR A 122 6.40 15.17 -7.39
CA THR A 122 5.46 14.93 -6.28
C THR A 122 4.05 14.47 -6.67
N GLY A 123 3.69 14.46 -7.95
CA GLY A 123 2.33 14.12 -8.39
C GLY A 123 1.96 12.67 -8.03
N MET A 124 2.40 11.72 -8.86
CA MET A 124 2.17 10.29 -8.62
C MET A 124 3.31 9.67 -7.80
N TYR A 125 3.55 10.17 -6.59
CA TYR A 125 4.75 9.85 -5.80
C TYR A 125 4.99 8.34 -5.64
N PHE A 126 3.94 7.53 -5.48
CA PHE A 126 4.06 6.08 -5.31
C PHE A 126 4.51 5.39 -6.62
N GLN A 127 3.90 5.76 -7.75
CA GLN A 127 4.22 5.21 -9.06
C GLN A 127 5.59 5.71 -9.55
N GLN A 128 5.96 6.95 -9.24
CA GLN A 128 7.30 7.50 -9.49
C GLN A 128 8.36 6.77 -8.66
N LEU A 129 8.08 6.45 -7.39
CA LEU A 129 8.97 5.66 -6.54
C LEU A 129 9.18 4.25 -7.12
N LEU A 130 8.10 3.59 -7.55
CA LEU A 130 8.19 2.27 -8.20
C LEU A 130 8.98 2.34 -9.51
N PHE A 131 8.73 3.35 -10.35
CA PHE A 131 9.52 3.61 -11.55
C PHE A 131 11.02 3.66 -11.25
N TRP A 132 11.44 4.52 -10.31
CA TRP A 132 12.84 4.66 -9.96
C TRP A 132 13.43 3.40 -9.32
N ALA A 133 12.65 2.68 -8.51
CA ALA A 133 13.07 1.40 -7.96
C ALA A 133 13.36 0.38 -9.07
N PHE A 134 12.50 0.28 -10.09
CA PHE A 134 12.72 -0.62 -11.22
C PHE A 134 13.88 -0.16 -12.12
N VAL A 135 14.13 1.14 -12.26
CA VAL A 135 15.34 1.68 -12.93
C VAL A 135 16.60 1.20 -12.19
N VAL A 136 16.63 1.32 -10.86
CA VAL A 136 17.77 0.84 -10.05
C VAL A 136 17.93 -0.68 -10.20
N ILE A 137 16.85 -1.46 -10.16
CA ILE A 137 16.92 -2.92 -10.37
C ILE A 137 17.43 -3.26 -11.76
N THR A 138 17.00 -2.53 -12.79
CA THR A 138 17.47 -2.70 -14.17
C THR A 138 18.97 -2.42 -14.29
N ALA A 139 19.48 -1.39 -13.59
CA ALA A 139 20.88 -0.99 -13.61
C ALA A 139 21.79 -1.93 -12.79
N VAL A 140 21.41 -2.22 -11.55
CA VAL A 140 22.17 -3.08 -10.61
C VAL A 140 22.09 -4.54 -11.04
N GLY A 141 20.90 -5.00 -11.44
CA GLY A 141 20.64 -6.37 -11.84
C GLY A 141 20.30 -7.31 -10.67
N PRO A 142 20.44 -8.63 -10.87
CA PRO A 142 19.81 -9.63 -10.01
C PRO A 142 20.54 -9.88 -8.67
N GLY A 143 21.84 -9.56 -8.57
CA GLY A 143 22.63 -9.82 -7.36
C GLY A 143 22.90 -11.32 -7.10
N ARG A 144 23.68 -11.63 -6.06
CA ARG A 144 24.17 -13.00 -5.80
C ARG A 144 23.08 -14.01 -5.40
N TYR A 145 22.05 -13.55 -4.70
CA TYR A 145 20.90 -14.37 -4.28
C TYR A 145 19.76 -14.24 -5.29
N SER A 146 19.98 -14.76 -6.49
CA SER A 146 19.02 -14.74 -7.58
C SER A 146 19.12 -16.02 -8.40
N LEU A 147 18.02 -16.41 -9.05
CA LEU A 147 18.03 -17.53 -9.99
C LEU A 147 18.91 -17.24 -11.21
N ASP A 148 18.94 -15.99 -11.69
CA ASP A 148 19.83 -15.54 -12.78
C ASP A 148 21.31 -15.82 -12.44
N TYR A 149 21.75 -15.44 -11.24
CA TYR A 149 23.13 -15.70 -10.79
C TYR A 149 23.43 -17.18 -10.66
N TRP A 150 22.47 -17.95 -10.12
CA TRP A 150 22.61 -19.40 -9.98
C TRP A 150 22.72 -20.11 -11.34
N LEU A 151 21.87 -19.75 -12.31
CA LEU A 151 21.88 -20.29 -13.67
C LEU A 151 23.17 -19.96 -14.42
N LEU A 152 23.64 -18.71 -14.35
CA LEU A 152 24.86 -18.28 -15.04
C LEU A 152 26.13 -18.88 -14.42
N ARG A 153 26.14 -19.12 -13.10
CA ARG A 153 27.23 -19.80 -12.42
C ARG A 153 27.32 -21.28 -12.79
N ARG A 154 26.18 -21.96 -12.99
CA ARG A 154 26.14 -23.37 -13.39
C ARG A 154 26.82 -23.62 -14.74
N ASN A 155 26.74 -22.65 -15.65
CA ASN A 155 27.35 -22.73 -16.98
C ASN A 155 28.81 -22.25 -17.02
N SER A 156 29.33 -21.70 -15.92
CA SER A 156 30.69 -21.17 -15.81
C SER A 156 31.53 -22.06 -14.91
N THR A 157 31.84 -23.28 -15.36
CA THR A 157 32.74 -24.22 -14.65
C THR A 157 34.22 -23.82 -14.68
N ASN A 158 34.59 -22.68 -15.28
CA ASN A 158 35.97 -22.18 -15.27
C ASN A 158 36.03 -20.67 -15.59
N VAL A 159 35.71 -19.79 -14.63
CA VAL A 159 36.10 -18.37 -14.74
C VAL A 159 36.60 -17.87 -13.40
N GLN A 160 37.87 -17.45 -13.41
CA GLN A 160 38.64 -16.93 -12.31
C GLN A 160 37.90 -15.85 -11.52
N GLN A 161 38.07 -15.93 -10.19
CA GLN A 161 37.65 -14.93 -9.23
C GLN A 161 38.18 -13.55 -9.66
N GLN A 162 37.28 -12.61 -9.98
CA GLN A 162 37.67 -11.21 -10.14
C GLN A 162 38.27 -10.70 -8.82
N PRO A 163 39.32 -9.86 -8.86
CA PRO A 163 39.98 -9.37 -7.67
C PRO A 163 38.97 -8.58 -6.84
N THR A 164 38.78 -9.01 -5.60
CA THR A 164 37.99 -8.29 -4.62
C THR A 164 38.73 -7.01 -4.29
N VAL A 165 38.18 -5.87 -4.67
CA VAL A 165 38.62 -4.58 -4.12
C VAL A 165 38.31 -4.62 -2.63
N VAL A 166 39.35 -4.77 -1.81
CA VAL A 166 39.26 -4.79 -0.35
C VAL A 166 38.96 -3.36 0.11
N LEU A 167 37.67 -3.03 0.26
CA LEU A 167 37.26 -1.86 1.01
C LEU A 167 37.49 -2.12 2.50
N PRO A 168 38.05 -1.17 3.27
CA PRO A 168 38.23 -1.33 4.71
C PRO A 168 36.89 -1.54 5.42
N LYS A 169 36.85 -2.50 6.35
CA LYS A 169 35.66 -2.88 7.12
C LYS A 169 35.08 -1.68 7.89
N PRO A 170 33.84 -1.23 7.64
CA PRO A 170 33.12 -0.48 8.65
C PRO A 170 32.60 -1.50 9.67
N GLN A 171 33.22 -1.53 10.85
CA GLN A 171 32.88 -2.47 11.92
C GLN A 171 31.56 -2.14 12.66
N VAL A 172 30.75 -1.20 12.19
CA VAL A 172 29.54 -0.78 12.92
C VAL A 172 28.41 -0.46 11.93
N ALA A 173 27.75 -1.49 11.37
CA ALA A 173 26.50 -1.28 10.62
C ALA A 173 25.58 -2.51 10.54
N THR A 174 25.85 -3.58 11.30
CA THR A 174 25.03 -4.81 11.26
C THR A 174 23.90 -4.84 12.29
N ALA A 175 23.88 -3.93 13.28
CA ALA A 175 22.82 -3.88 14.29
C ALA A 175 21.61 -3.00 13.91
N ALA A 176 21.79 -2.01 13.02
CA ALA A 176 20.71 -1.07 12.67
C ALA A 176 19.72 -1.65 11.65
N LEU A 177 20.16 -2.53 10.76
CA LEU A 177 19.31 -3.06 9.68
C LEU A 177 18.35 -4.17 10.14
N ALA A 178 18.73 -4.92 11.19
CA ALA A 178 17.87 -5.95 11.79
C ALA A 178 16.70 -5.33 12.59
N CYS A 179 16.89 -4.14 13.16
CA CYS A 179 15.83 -3.44 13.90
C CYS A 179 14.78 -2.78 12.98
N LEU A 180 15.14 -2.46 11.73
CA LEU A 180 14.22 -1.87 10.75
C LEU A 180 13.39 -2.92 9.97
N LEU A 181 13.89 -4.16 9.85
CA LEU A 181 13.18 -5.24 9.16
C LEU A 181 12.14 -5.97 10.03
N LEU A 182 12.25 -5.88 11.37
CA LEU A 182 11.24 -6.40 12.30
C LEU A 182 10.11 -5.39 12.62
N ALA A 183 10.23 -4.14 12.17
CA ALA A 183 9.20 -3.12 12.35
C ALA A 183 8.17 -3.06 11.19
N ALA A 184 8.46 -3.70 10.06
CA ALA A 184 7.63 -3.63 8.85
C ALA A 184 6.45 -4.64 8.81
N THR A 185 6.35 -5.56 9.76
CA THR A 185 5.20 -6.50 9.87
C THR A 185 4.13 -6.05 10.88
N ALA A 186 4.21 -4.83 11.42
CA ALA A 186 3.26 -4.34 12.43
C ALA A 186 2.41 -3.12 12.01
N CYS A 187 2.34 -2.77 10.73
CA CYS A 187 1.55 -1.63 10.26
C CYS A 187 0.75 -1.92 8.97
N LEU A 188 0.04 -3.04 8.90
CA LEU A 188 -1.24 -3.07 8.18
C LEU A 188 -2.32 -2.62 9.17
N ALA A 189 -2.37 -1.31 9.38
CA ALA A 189 -3.48 -0.65 10.03
C ALA A 189 -3.98 0.40 9.07
N GLY A 190 -5.05 0.09 8.33
CA GLY A 190 -5.73 1.09 7.52
C GLY A 190 -6.00 2.33 8.38
N THR A 191 -5.52 3.47 7.91
CA THR A 191 -5.76 4.77 8.52
C THR A 191 -6.80 5.49 7.67
N VAL A 192 -7.92 5.86 8.27
CA VAL A 192 -9.00 6.60 7.60
C VAL A 192 -9.04 8.01 8.16
N HIS A 193 -8.94 9.00 7.28
CA HIS A 193 -9.17 10.40 7.61
C HIS A 193 -10.59 10.79 7.18
N SER A 194 -11.31 11.49 8.04
CA SER A 194 -12.69 11.93 7.76
C SER A 194 -12.94 13.31 8.38
N ASP A 195 -13.46 14.23 7.59
CA ASP A 195 -14.09 15.45 8.11
C ASP A 195 -15.57 15.13 8.39
N LEU A 196 -15.91 14.99 9.67
CA LEU A 196 -17.23 14.63 10.17
C LEU A 196 -18.01 15.88 10.58
N PHE A 197 -19.23 16.00 10.05
CA PHE A 197 -20.20 16.99 10.47
C PHE A 197 -21.35 16.34 11.23
N ILE A 198 -21.68 16.87 12.41
CA ILE A 198 -22.78 16.36 13.26
C ILE A 198 -23.81 17.46 13.43
N GLU A 199 -25.03 17.22 12.96
CA GLU A 199 -26.15 18.14 13.11
C GLU A 199 -26.44 18.49 14.57
N PRO A 200 -27.09 19.64 14.85
CA PRO A 200 -27.53 19.98 16.19
C PRO A 200 -28.39 18.85 16.79
N SER A 201 -28.14 18.51 18.07
CA SER A 201 -28.90 17.50 18.80
C SER A 201 -28.91 16.12 18.12
N LYS A 202 -27.80 15.76 17.46
CA LYS A 202 -27.52 14.41 16.94
C LYS A 202 -26.23 13.85 17.52
N GLN A 203 -26.08 12.54 17.41
CA GLN A 203 -24.85 11.82 17.71
C GLN A 203 -24.40 10.98 16.52
N PHE A 204 -23.09 10.90 16.32
CA PHE A 204 -22.46 10.00 15.37
C PHE A 204 -21.89 8.80 16.11
N VAL A 205 -22.17 7.59 15.62
CA VAL A 205 -21.72 6.34 16.20
C VAL A 205 -20.77 5.64 15.23
N LEU A 206 -19.59 5.31 15.74
CA LEU A 206 -18.53 4.63 14.99
C LEU A 206 -18.21 3.30 15.67
N GLY A 207 -18.40 2.20 14.94
CA GLY A 207 -18.16 0.84 15.42
C GLY A 207 -19.32 0.25 16.23
N GLY A 208 -19.01 -0.78 17.01
CA GLY A 208 -19.94 -1.57 17.84
C GLY A 208 -20.08 -3.03 17.44
N SER A 209 -19.54 -3.43 16.28
CA SER A 209 -19.64 -4.82 15.77
C SER A 209 -18.31 -5.38 15.27
N GLN A 210 -17.23 -4.63 15.36
CA GLN A 210 -15.91 -5.02 14.90
C GLN A 210 -15.23 -6.01 15.87
N GLY A 211 -14.48 -6.97 15.32
CA GLY A 211 -13.72 -7.94 16.13
C GLY A 211 -12.42 -7.39 16.74
N GLY A 212 -11.93 -6.24 16.26
CA GLY A 212 -10.67 -5.63 16.71
C GLY A 212 -10.85 -4.31 17.47
N SER A 213 -9.86 -3.94 18.28
CA SER A 213 -9.82 -2.59 18.88
C SER A 213 -9.48 -1.54 17.82
N PHE A 214 -10.03 -0.34 17.93
CA PHE A 214 -9.69 0.78 17.05
C PHE A 214 -9.35 2.03 17.86
N ARG A 215 -8.59 2.92 17.24
CA ARG A 215 -8.25 4.23 17.82
C ARG A 215 -8.84 5.33 16.99
N VAL A 216 -9.39 6.33 17.67
CA VAL A 216 -9.88 7.58 17.07
C VAL A 216 -9.06 8.72 17.60
N VAL A 217 -8.43 9.48 16.71
CA VAL A 217 -7.92 10.82 16.99
C VAL A 217 -8.93 11.81 16.45
N ALA A 218 -9.51 12.62 17.32
CA ALA A 218 -10.52 13.60 16.96
C ALA A 218 -10.01 15.01 17.26
N TYR A 219 -10.09 15.89 16.27
CA TYR A 219 -9.77 17.32 16.38
C TYR A 219 -11.00 18.17 16.08
N ASN A 220 -11.42 18.99 17.05
CA ASN A 220 -12.59 19.84 16.90
C ASN A 220 -12.26 21.10 16.10
N LYS A 221 -12.70 21.13 14.84
CA LYS A 221 -12.59 22.26 13.91
C LYS A 221 -13.78 23.23 14.03
N GLY A 222 -14.84 22.80 14.71
CA GLY A 222 -16.07 23.56 14.87
C GLY A 222 -16.03 24.58 16.00
N LYS A 223 -17.18 25.22 16.23
CA LYS A 223 -17.38 26.24 17.27
C LYS A 223 -18.09 25.71 18.52
N VAL A 224 -18.61 24.49 18.46
CA VAL A 224 -19.35 23.84 19.56
C VAL A 224 -18.53 22.73 20.18
N SER A 225 -18.70 22.48 21.47
CA SER A 225 -18.08 21.34 22.14
C SER A 225 -18.72 20.02 21.71
N VAL A 226 -17.91 18.97 21.53
CA VAL A 226 -18.39 17.62 21.23
C VAL A 226 -18.05 16.67 22.37
N GLU A 227 -19.04 16.00 22.94
CA GLU A 227 -18.79 14.96 23.92
C GLU A 227 -18.45 13.64 23.20
N VAL A 228 -17.43 12.94 23.68
CA VAL A 228 -17.08 11.61 23.21
C VAL A 228 -17.39 10.61 24.31
N LYS A 229 -18.22 9.62 23.97
CA LYS A 229 -18.66 8.55 24.86
C LYS A 229 -18.30 7.19 24.26
N GLU A 230 -18.22 6.18 25.11
CA GLU A 230 -18.00 4.79 24.73
C GLU A 230 -19.24 3.98 25.07
N ARG A 231 -19.72 3.18 24.12
CA ARG A 231 -20.81 2.22 24.28
C ARG A 231 -20.24 0.81 24.08
N PRO A 232 -19.88 0.08 25.15
CA PRO A 232 -19.37 -1.29 25.05
C PRO A 232 -20.45 -2.27 24.56
N GLN A 233 -20.02 -3.45 24.07
CA GLN A 233 -20.94 -4.53 23.67
C GLN A 233 -21.83 -5.01 24.83
N GLY A 234 -21.33 -4.96 26.07
CA GLY A 234 -22.07 -5.31 27.28
C GLY A 234 -23.13 -4.28 27.71
N GLY A 235 -23.34 -3.23 26.93
CA GLY A 235 -24.29 -2.15 27.23
C GLY A 235 -23.70 -1.01 28.06
N GLY A 236 -24.55 -0.02 28.35
CA GLY A 236 -24.15 1.23 29.01
C GLY A 236 -23.52 2.25 28.07
N ILE A 237 -23.44 3.50 28.52
CA ILE A 237 -22.76 4.59 27.82
C ILE A 237 -21.90 5.34 28.84
N PHE A 238 -20.60 5.38 28.59
CA PHE A 238 -19.61 5.97 29.51
C PHE A 238 -18.97 7.21 28.88
N GLY A 239 -18.92 8.32 29.63
CA GLY A 239 -18.21 9.53 29.19
C GLY A 239 -16.70 9.31 29.11
N ARG A 240 -16.07 9.69 28.01
CA ARG A 240 -14.62 9.54 27.79
C ARG A 240 -13.90 10.87 27.74
N ALA A 241 -14.43 11.84 26.99
CA ALA A 241 -13.85 13.17 26.85
C ALA A 241 -14.90 14.20 26.42
N THR A 242 -14.63 15.47 26.66
CA THR A 242 -15.34 16.59 26.01
C THR A 242 -14.35 17.42 25.23
N LEU A 243 -14.55 17.52 23.92
CA LEU A 243 -13.70 18.26 22.99
C LEU A 243 -14.21 19.67 22.82
N GLN A 244 -13.58 20.63 23.49
CA GLN A 244 -13.80 22.06 23.22
C GLN A 244 -13.30 22.43 21.81
N PRO A 245 -13.81 23.53 21.21
CA PRO A 245 -13.30 24.07 19.94
C PRO A 245 -11.77 24.19 19.93
N GLY A 246 -11.14 23.72 18.86
CA GLY A 246 -9.68 23.73 18.68
C GLY A 246 -8.91 22.71 19.52
N LYS A 247 -9.57 21.84 20.29
CA LYS A 247 -8.91 20.78 21.08
C LYS A 247 -8.88 19.44 20.34
N ARG A 248 -7.93 18.60 20.74
CA ARG A 248 -7.71 17.25 20.20
C ARG A 248 -7.75 16.23 21.32
N ALA A 249 -8.30 15.05 21.05
CA ALA A 249 -8.15 13.88 21.91
C ALA A 249 -7.81 12.65 21.07
N SER A 250 -7.10 11.71 21.69
CA SER A 250 -6.86 10.37 21.16
C SER A 250 -7.47 9.36 22.11
N LEU A 251 -8.37 8.54 21.59
CA LEU A 251 -9.16 7.59 22.37
C LEU A 251 -9.05 6.21 21.74
N GLN A 252 -8.82 5.21 22.60
CA GLN A 252 -8.81 3.80 22.22
C GLN A 252 -10.15 3.18 22.64
N PHE A 253 -10.73 2.41 21.72
CA PHE A 253 -11.97 1.66 21.91
C PHE A 253 -11.70 0.18 21.70
N MET A 254 -12.27 -0.65 22.57
CA MET A 254 -12.07 -2.10 22.55
C MET A 254 -12.86 -2.77 21.42
N ALA A 255 -12.59 -4.05 21.17
CA ALA A 255 -13.41 -4.86 20.26
C ALA A 255 -14.89 -4.82 20.69
N GLY A 256 -15.81 -4.77 19.71
CA GLY A 256 -17.25 -4.67 19.94
C GLY A 256 -17.74 -3.36 20.59
N SER A 257 -16.86 -2.42 20.94
CA SER A 257 -17.26 -1.14 21.53
C SER A 257 -17.50 -0.09 20.44
N ALA A 258 -18.42 0.84 20.67
CA ALA A 258 -18.70 1.95 19.76
C ALA A 258 -18.26 3.30 20.36
N ALA A 259 -17.69 4.16 19.51
CA ALA A 259 -17.44 5.56 19.84
C ALA A 259 -18.69 6.38 19.49
N VAL A 260 -19.26 7.07 20.47
CA VAL A 260 -20.43 7.92 20.31
C VAL A 260 -20.00 9.37 20.46
N LEU A 261 -20.03 10.12 19.36
CA LEU A 261 -19.69 11.54 19.31
C LEU A 261 -20.97 12.36 19.30
N LEU A 262 -21.16 13.18 20.32
CA LEU A 262 -22.42 13.85 20.62
C LEU A 262 -22.29 15.36 20.43
N ASN A 263 -23.14 15.92 19.57
CA ASN A 263 -23.33 17.37 19.48
C ASN A 263 -24.50 17.81 20.36
N SER A 264 -24.19 18.31 21.56
CA SER A 264 -25.18 18.80 22.53
C SER A 264 -25.75 20.18 22.17
N SER A 265 -25.27 20.84 21.10
CA SER A 265 -25.84 22.11 20.63
C SER A 265 -27.21 21.90 19.99
N THR A 266 -28.14 22.82 20.24
CA THR A 266 -29.50 22.81 19.67
C THR A 266 -29.63 23.61 18.38
N ASN A 267 -28.63 24.42 18.03
CA ASN A 267 -28.72 25.36 16.89
C ASN A 267 -27.45 25.44 16.02
N GLN A 268 -26.36 24.74 16.39
CA GLN A 268 -25.10 24.79 15.65
C GLN A 268 -24.54 23.40 15.37
N GLN A 269 -24.06 23.21 14.15
CA GLN A 269 -23.44 21.97 13.70
C GLN A 269 -22.02 21.84 14.27
N ALA A 270 -21.65 20.62 14.66
CA ALA A 270 -20.28 20.29 15.04
C ALA A 270 -19.46 19.87 13.81
N ASN A 271 -18.15 20.12 13.87
CA ASN A 271 -17.19 19.72 12.83
C ASN A 271 -15.94 19.12 13.48
N LEU A 272 -15.63 17.87 13.13
CA LEU A 272 -14.50 17.11 13.64
C LEU A 272 -13.66 16.56 12.51
N ALA A 273 -12.34 16.79 12.55
CA ALA A 273 -11.40 16.00 11.77
C ALA A 273 -11.05 14.73 12.56
N LEU A 274 -11.43 13.59 12.02
CA LEU A 274 -11.20 12.26 12.58
C LEU A 274 -10.07 11.56 11.84
N THR A 275 -9.22 10.88 12.60
CA THR A 275 -8.25 9.90 12.10
C THR A 275 -8.47 8.59 12.83
N ILE A 276 -8.88 7.57 12.11
CA ILE A 276 -9.26 6.26 12.64
C ILE A 276 -8.18 5.27 12.24
N THR A 277 -7.66 4.49 13.19
CA THR A 277 -6.63 3.47 12.93
C THR A 277 -7.03 2.12 13.50
N ARG A 278 -6.62 1.03 12.81
CA ARG A 278 -6.86 -0.38 13.19
C ARG A 278 -8.33 -0.84 13.22
N GLY A 279 -9.23 -0.07 12.61
CA GLY A 279 -10.65 -0.41 12.54
C GLY A 279 -11.01 -1.16 11.27
N GLU A 280 -11.04 -2.49 11.30
CA GLU A 280 -11.59 -3.28 10.21
C GLU A 280 -13.12 -3.35 10.34
N ARG A 281 -13.85 -3.12 9.24
CA ARG A 281 -15.32 -3.26 9.16
C ARG A 281 -16.09 -2.43 10.19
N LEU A 282 -15.62 -1.22 10.50
CA LEU A 282 -16.36 -0.29 11.36
C LEU A 282 -17.66 0.16 10.67
N SER A 283 -18.77 0.07 11.41
CA SER A 283 -20.04 0.69 11.04
C SER A 283 -20.03 2.19 11.35
N MET A 284 -20.78 2.97 10.57
CA MET A 284 -20.95 4.41 10.78
C MET A 284 -22.44 4.74 10.70
N THR A 285 -23.01 5.29 11.77
CA THR A 285 -24.43 5.66 11.83
C THR A 285 -24.62 7.01 12.52
N SER A 286 -25.65 7.76 12.10
CA SER A 286 -26.10 8.97 12.78
C SER A 286 -27.40 8.67 13.51
N GLU A 287 -27.45 8.97 14.81
CA GLU A 287 -28.58 8.70 15.70
C GLU A 287 -29.09 10.01 16.35
N PRO A 288 -30.38 10.13 16.67
CA PRO A 288 -30.85 11.14 17.60
C PRO A 288 -30.23 10.94 18.99
N VAL A 289 -30.00 12.04 19.71
CA VAL A 289 -29.51 11.97 21.09
C VAL A 289 -30.55 11.26 21.96
N GLY A 290 -30.13 10.19 22.65
CA GLY A 290 -30.95 9.46 23.61
C GLY A 290 -31.66 8.20 23.10
N GLN A 291 -31.49 7.80 21.83
CA GLN A 291 -31.98 6.48 21.39
C GLN A 291 -30.98 5.37 21.76
N LEU A 292 -31.42 4.44 22.61
CA LEU A 292 -30.80 3.13 22.77
C LEU A 292 -31.38 2.21 21.70
N ARG A 293 -30.54 1.55 20.90
CA ARG A 293 -30.99 0.49 19.99
C ARG A 293 -31.69 -0.58 20.84
N LYS A 294 -32.94 -0.90 20.55
CA LYS A 294 -33.53 -2.16 21.01
C LYS A 294 -32.65 -3.28 20.45
N VAL A 295 -32.16 -4.14 21.33
CA VAL A 295 -31.48 -5.37 20.93
C VAL A 295 -32.56 -6.26 20.32
N GLU A 296 -32.49 -6.47 19.01
CA GLU A 296 -33.11 -7.63 18.34
C GLU A 296 -32.06 -8.74 18.27
#